data_AF-A0A1M5S1W3-F1
#
_entry.id   AF-A0A1M5S1W3-F1
#
_cell.length_a   1.000
_cell.length_b   1.000
_cell.length_c   1.000
_cell.angle_alpha   90.00
_cell.angle_beta   90.00
_cell.angle_gamma   90.00
#
_symmetry.space_group_name_H-M   'P 1'
#
loop_
_entity.id
_entity.type
_entity.pdbx_description
1 polymer ?
#
loop_
_entity_poly.entity_id
_entity_poly.type
_entity_poly.pdbx_seq_one_letter_code
_entity_poly.pdbx_strand_id
1 'polypeptide(L)'
;MKKHVVFPAVVLLTLALSTPAFNCTTTLTGKDASADGSVMVSHTDDGLGDPRVVFVPAMDHPEGALRPVFYESAAMGYLPEWGGSQTHRLVTDGRGPGYRNPDEPASVPLGFIPQVSHTFAYIDANYGIMNEHQVSIGECTDKAKVHPLPEPGKRIFYSAELSRVALERSTTAREAIAVMGRLIDTYGYYGTGETLLVADPNEGWVFEMAGYDLNGTDGVWVAQRVPDNGFFVAANQFRIREIREGADDMIFSANIFDAARTNGWWRPEDGPLDWARVYGDGEFHHPYYSLRRVWRAQSLVASSLDLPAWVDGPFTRSYPFAVVPDQKLSVQDVMAVHRDNYEGTEFDLTTGLAAGPFDNPNRFEGGAEATMDKQGRMTTLNGAFERPLNIYRCAYVYVNQSRSWLPDPIGGVSWIGLDRPATSVLLPFYAGGLGLPRSLEVADVLRVDRGSMWTAFNYVANYAMLKYSYMIKDIRAERGRFEARGFGGRHEVEARALALWQSGDEQGARRLLTEDSAAHADELLAAWWQLADHLYITYNDGYINTKETIAQPVFYPAWWLEAVGYQNGPQSYEKPATK
;
A
#
# COMPACT_ATOMS: atom_id res chain seq x y z
N MET A 1 11.15 -48.46 47.78
CA MET A 1 10.09 -48.22 46.77
C MET A 1 10.15 -46.75 46.37
N LYS A 2 10.47 -46.50 45.09
CA LYS A 2 10.78 -45.16 44.55
C LYS A 2 9.53 -44.28 44.53
N LYS A 3 9.63 -43.06 45.08
CA LYS A 3 8.64 -41.99 44.89
C LYS A 3 8.91 -41.35 43.53
N HIS A 4 7.98 -41.48 42.59
CA HIS A 4 8.02 -40.75 41.34
C HIS A 4 7.47 -39.34 41.57
N VAL A 5 8.35 -38.34 41.39
CA VAL A 5 7.98 -36.94 41.24
C VAL A 5 7.47 -36.77 39.81
N VAL A 6 6.20 -36.41 39.65
CA VAL A 6 5.62 -36.03 38.35
C VAL A 6 5.72 -34.52 38.27
N PHE A 7 6.65 -34.02 37.44
CA PHE A 7 6.65 -32.63 36.99
C PHE A 7 5.47 -32.44 36.01
N PRO A 8 4.62 -31.41 36.16
CA PRO A 8 3.70 -31.06 35.09
C PRO A 8 4.52 -30.41 33.97
N ALA A 9 4.53 -31.04 32.79
CA ALA A 9 5.01 -30.42 31.57
C ALA A 9 4.07 -29.25 31.25
N VAL A 10 4.57 -28.02 31.41
CA VAL A 10 3.93 -26.83 30.87
C VAL A 10 4.02 -26.96 29.34
N VAL A 11 2.93 -27.39 28.73
CA VAL A 11 2.73 -27.27 27.28
C VAL A 11 2.53 -25.77 27.03
N LEU A 12 3.62 -25.09 26.64
CA LEU A 12 3.55 -23.77 26.02
C LEU A 12 2.80 -23.95 24.70
N LEU A 13 1.49 -23.71 24.72
CA LEU A 13 0.72 -23.45 23.52
C LEU A 13 1.24 -22.13 22.96
N THR A 14 2.20 -22.18 22.03
CA THR A 14 2.45 -21.05 21.14
C THR A 14 1.23 -20.92 20.25
N LEU A 15 0.24 -20.16 20.73
CA LEU A 15 -0.73 -19.52 19.85
C LEU A 15 0.10 -18.74 18.83
N ALA A 16 0.21 -19.28 17.62
CA ALA A 16 0.64 -18.52 16.46
C ALA A 16 -0.41 -17.41 16.30
N LEU A 17 -0.18 -16.29 16.96
CA LEU A 17 -0.91 -15.06 16.71
C LEU A 17 -0.60 -14.72 15.25
N SER A 18 -1.58 -14.93 14.37
CA SER A 18 -1.54 -14.38 13.03
C SER A 18 -1.52 -12.86 13.18
N THR A 19 -0.34 -12.27 13.08
CA THR A 19 -0.22 -10.82 13.01
C THR A 19 -0.90 -10.39 11.71
N PRO A 20 -1.71 -9.32 11.72
CA PRO A 20 -2.19 -8.73 10.48
C PRO A 20 -0.95 -8.28 9.69
N ALA A 21 -0.60 -9.02 8.65
CA ALA A 21 0.43 -8.60 7.71
C ALA A 21 -0.13 -7.47 6.85
N PHE A 22 0.60 -6.36 6.75
CA PHE A 22 0.39 -5.39 5.68
C PHE A 22 0.69 -6.10 4.37
N ASN A 23 -0.27 -6.07 3.45
CA ASN A 23 -0.11 -6.73 2.17
C ASN A 23 -0.46 -5.71 1.12
N CYS A 24 0.50 -5.09 0.46
CA CYS A 24 0.25 -3.95 -0.42
C CYS A 24 0.18 -4.34 -1.91
N THR A 25 -0.20 -3.39 -2.77
CA THR A 25 0.09 -3.45 -4.21
C THR A 25 0.74 -2.15 -4.66
N THR A 26 1.80 -2.28 -5.46
CA THR A 26 2.57 -1.13 -5.96
C THR A 26 2.84 -1.27 -7.45
N THR A 27 2.86 -0.15 -8.16
CA THR A 27 3.11 -0.10 -9.61
C THR A 27 4.09 1.02 -9.95
N LEU A 28 4.85 0.83 -11.02
CA LEU A 28 5.76 1.84 -11.55
C LEU A 28 5.56 1.96 -13.06
N THR A 29 5.31 3.19 -13.51
CA THR A 29 5.16 3.56 -14.92
C THR A 29 6.36 4.40 -15.33
N GLY A 30 7.11 3.92 -16.32
CA GLY A 30 8.23 4.67 -16.90
C GLY A 30 7.77 5.90 -17.67
N LYS A 31 8.69 6.85 -17.87
CA LYS A 31 8.39 8.15 -18.52
C LYS A 31 7.86 8.07 -19.95
N ASP A 32 8.25 7.06 -20.73
CA ASP A 32 7.75 6.88 -22.08
C ASP A 32 6.42 6.10 -22.10
N ALA A 33 6.09 5.40 -21.01
CA ALA A 33 4.80 4.75 -20.79
C ALA A 33 3.74 5.70 -20.22
N SER A 34 4.13 6.83 -19.61
CA SER A 34 3.17 7.81 -19.09
C SER A 34 2.66 8.76 -20.17
N ALA A 35 1.46 9.29 -19.96
CA ALA A 35 0.78 10.17 -20.90
C ALA A 35 1.46 11.53 -21.05
N ASP A 36 2.15 12.00 -20.01
CA ASP A 36 2.74 13.34 -19.92
C ASP A 36 4.28 13.34 -19.87
N GLY A 37 4.93 12.18 -19.84
CA GLY A 37 6.39 12.08 -19.72
C GLY A 37 6.90 12.00 -18.28
N SER A 38 6.03 11.92 -17.28
CA SER A 38 6.41 11.74 -15.88
C SER A 38 6.79 10.29 -15.56
N VAL A 39 7.63 10.08 -14.55
CA VAL A 39 7.76 8.76 -13.93
C VAL A 39 6.73 8.68 -12.81
N MET A 40 5.97 7.59 -12.74
CA MET A 40 4.94 7.41 -11.72
C MET A 40 5.19 6.17 -10.88
N VAL A 41 5.03 6.31 -9.56
CA VAL A 41 5.04 5.21 -8.58
C VAL A 41 3.74 5.25 -7.80
N SER A 42 3.04 4.14 -7.68
CA SER A 42 1.78 4.08 -6.92
C SER A 42 1.83 3.00 -5.86
N HIS A 43 1.09 3.15 -4.77
CA HIS A 43 1.07 2.19 -3.67
C HIS A 43 -0.29 2.21 -2.96
N THR A 44 -0.84 1.04 -2.67
CA THR A 44 -1.94 0.83 -1.71
C THR A 44 -1.39 0.21 -0.43
N ASP A 45 -1.54 0.89 0.69
CA ASP A 45 -1.13 0.33 1.99
C ASP A 45 -2.31 -0.44 2.60
N ASP A 46 -2.28 -1.77 2.47
CA ASP A 46 -3.40 -2.62 2.89
C ASP A 46 -3.14 -3.30 4.24
N GLY A 47 -3.42 -2.56 5.30
CA GLY A 47 -3.54 -3.03 6.67
C GLY A 47 -4.24 -1.99 7.54
N LEU A 48 -5.07 -2.44 8.48
CA LEU A 48 -5.65 -1.53 9.48
C LEU A 48 -4.55 -1.18 10.50
N GLY A 49 -3.81 -0.11 10.22
CA GLY A 49 -2.75 0.47 11.04
C GLY A 49 -2.91 1.99 11.16
N ASP A 50 -1.81 2.73 11.33
CA ASP A 50 -1.88 4.20 11.29
C ASP A 50 -2.10 4.70 9.85
N PRO A 51 -3.24 5.36 9.55
CA PRO A 51 -3.54 5.81 8.20
C PRO A 51 -3.11 7.26 7.94
N ARG A 52 -2.45 7.92 8.91
CA ARG A 52 -2.02 9.32 8.77
C ARG A 52 -0.99 9.45 7.65
N VAL A 53 -1.05 10.55 6.93
CA VAL A 53 0.02 11.01 6.04
C VAL A 53 0.53 12.31 6.60
N VAL A 54 1.84 12.42 6.82
CA VAL A 54 2.46 13.56 7.52
C VAL A 54 3.55 14.20 6.69
N PHE A 55 3.80 15.47 6.95
CA PHE A 55 4.96 16.17 6.41
C PHE A 55 6.13 16.14 7.41
N VAL A 56 7.31 15.74 6.92
CA VAL A 56 8.57 15.85 7.64
C VAL A 56 9.38 17.00 7.05
N PRO A 57 9.69 18.06 7.81
CA PRO A 57 10.44 19.20 7.28
C PRO A 57 11.92 18.86 7.04
N ALA A 58 12.56 19.62 6.17
CA ALA A 58 14.01 19.63 6.05
C ALA A 58 14.64 20.10 7.37
N MET A 59 15.80 19.52 7.73
CA MET A 59 16.45 19.79 9.01
C MET A 59 17.95 19.86 8.86
N ASP A 60 18.56 20.79 9.60
CA ASP A 60 20.01 20.84 9.79
C ASP A 60 20.38 20.14 11.10
N HIS A 61 21.52 19.45 11.09
CA HIS A 61 22.01 18.70 12.24
C HIS A 61 23.46 19.09 12.59
N PRO A 62 23.81 19.14 13.88
CA PRO A 62 25.17 19.43 14.30
C PRO A 62 26.13 18.30 13.90
N GLU A 63 27.41 18.66 13.73
CA GLU A 63 28.47 17.68 13.44
C GLU A 63 28.52 16.59 14.52
N GLY A 64 28.66 15.33 14.10
CA GLY A 64 28.69 14.18 15.01
C GLY A 64 27.33 13.76 15.57
N ALA A 65 26.23 14.38 15.13
CA ALA A 65 24.88 13.92 15.48
C ALA A 65 24.64 12.47 15.03
N LEU A 66 23.73 11.80 15.75
CA LEU A 66 23.28 10.45 15.45
C LEU A 66 21.79 10.46 15.11
N ARG A 67 21.41 9.73 14.07
CA ARG A 67 20.00 9.52 13.70
C ARG A 67 19.52 8.22 14.34
N PRO A 68 18.48 8.25 15.20
CA PRO A 68 17.88 7.02 15.72
C PRO A 68 17.24 6.22 14.59
N VAL A 69 17.28 4.89 14.71
CA VAL A 69 16.56 3.94 13.85
C VAL A 69 15.57 3.20 14.74
N PHE A 70 14.29 3.22 14.37
CA PHE A 70 13.20 2.69 15.19
C PHE A 70 12.70 1.35 14.64
N TYR A 71 12.05 0.59 15.52
CA TYR A 71 11.29 -0.58 15.09
C TYR A 71 9.99 -0.13 14.40
N GLU A 72 9.65 -0.83 13.33
CA GLU A 72 8.46 -0.59 12.52
C GLU A 72 7.47 -1.74 12.68
N SER A 73 6.25 -1.44 13.15
CA SER A 73 5.21 -2.45 13.39
C SER A 73 4.69 -3.08 12.10
N ALA A 74 4.90 -2.45 10.95
CA ALA A 74 4.62 -3.03 9.64
C ALA A 74 5.42 -4.33 9.38
N ALA A 75 6.63 -4.44 9.95
CA ALA A 75 7.51 -5.57 9.72
C ALA A 75 6.97 -6.89 10.30
N MET A 76 6.59 -6.88 11.57
CA MET A 76 6.25 -8.11 12.32
C MET A 76 5.16 -7.88 13.37
N GLY A 77 4.42 -6.77 13.29
CA GLY A 77 3.35 -6.43 14.20
C GLY A 77 3.84 -5.88 15.54
N TYR A 78 3.11 -6.21 16.62
CA TYR A 78 3.30 -5.63 17.94
C TYR A 78 4.50 -6.24 18.69
N LEU A 79 5.59 -5.48 18.81
CA LEU A 79 6.74 -5.78 19.68
C LEU A 79 6.92 -4.65 20.71
N PRO A 80 6.30 -4.78 21.91
CA PRO A 80 6.24 -3.71 22.90
C PRO A 80 7.59 -3.28 23.46
N GLU A 81 8.58 -4.18 23.49
CA GLU A 81 9.94 -3.89 23.96
C GLU A 81 10.64 -2.79 23.14
N TRP A 82 10.22 -2.57 21.89
CA TRP A 82 10.73 -1.52 21.01
C TRP A 82 9.75 -0.35 20.84
N GLY A 83 8.67 -0.33 21.63
CA GLY A 83 7.60 0.66 21.50
C GLY A 83 6.78 0.50 20.21
N GLY A 84 6.78 -0.70 19.60
CA GLY A 84 5.92 -1.00 18.46
C GLY A 84 4.45 -0.96 18.88
N SER A 85 3.59 -0.42 18.02
CA SER A 85 2.15 -0.32 18.24
C SER A 85 1.38 -0.61 16.95
N GLN A 86 0.18 -1.18 17.11
CA GLN A 86 -0.77 -1.38 16.00
C GLN A 86 -1.86 -0.30 15.99
N THR A 87 -1.98 0.49 17.05
CA THR A 87 -3.05 1.48 17.22
C THR A 87 -2.57 2.91 17.01
N HIS A 88 -1.27 3.13 17.00
CA HIS A 88 -0.63 4.43 16.74
C HIS A 88 0.74 4.23 16.07
N ARG A 89 1.24 5.26 15.38
CA ARG A 89 2.62 5.30 14.85
C ARG A 89 3.64 5.59 15.94
N LEU A 90 4.87 5.23 15.65
CA LEU A 90 6.11 5.76 16.25
C LEU A 90 5.95 7.17 16.81
N VAL A 91 6.32 7.34 18.08
CA VAL A 91 6.26 8.61 18.81
C VAL A 91 7.68 9.15 19.01
N THR A 92 7.98 10.29 18.39
CA THR A 92 9.30 10.94 18.49
C THR A 92 9.24 12.44 18.20
N ASP A 93 10.11 13.20 18.87
CA ASP A 93 10.32 14.63 18.58
C ASP A 93 11.37 14.88 17.47
N GLY A 94 12.08 13.83 17.04
CA GLY A 94 13.26 13.94 16.17
C GLY A 94 12.97 13.99 14.66
N ARG A 95 11.71 13.92 14.22
CA ARG A 95 11.33 13.95 12.81
C ARG A 95 10.51 15.19 12.45
N GLY A 96 9.35 15.35 13.08
CA GLY A 96 8.46 16.46 12.78
C GLY A 96 7.19 16.43 13.64
N PRO A 97 6.35 17.46 13.57
CA PRO A 97 5.15 17.58 14.39
C PRO A 97 4.18 16.39 14.25
N GLY A 98 4.07 15.79 13.06
CA GLY A 98 3.21 14.62 12.81
C GLY A 98 3.59 13.35 13.57
N TYR A 99 4.78 13.31 14.16
CA TYR A 99 5.29 12.21 15.00
C TYR A 99 5.12 12.43 16.50
N ARG A 100 4.62 13.60 16.91
CA ARG A 100 4.41 13.93 18.33
C ARG A 100 3.07 13.39 18.78
N ASN A 101 3.08 12.64 19.87
CA ASN A 101 1.87 12.26 20.58
C ASN A 101 2.12 12.33 22.09
N PRO A 102 1.60 13.35 22.79
CA PRO A 102 1.84 13.51 24.22
C PRO A 102 1.09 12.49 25.09
N ASP A 103 0.09 11.80 24.51
CA ASP A 103 -0.74 10.83 25.22
C ASP A 103 -0.12 9.42 25.22
N GLU A 104 0.95 9.21 24.47
CA GLU A 104 1.61 7.92 24.29
C GLU A 104 3.09 7.99 24.70
N PRO A 105 3.69 6.89 25.19
CA PRO A 105 5.13 6.83 25.47
C PRO A 105 5.98 7.07 24.22
N ALA A 106 7.13 7.72 24.38
CA ALA A 106 8.11 7.82 23.32
C ALA A 106 8.62 6.44 22.90
N SER A 107 8.78 6.21 21.59
CA SER A 107 9.29 4.93 21.10
C SER A 107 10.78 4.77 21.36
N VAL A 108 11.23 3.52 21.40
CA VAL A 108 12.61 3.15 21.75
C VAL A 108 13.39 2.84 20.47
N PRO A 109 14.51 3.54 20.19
CA PRO A 109 15.36 3.19 19.04
C PRO A 109 15.95 1.79 19.15
N LEU A 110 15.98 1.06 18.04
CA LEU A 110 16.74 -0.19 17.87
C LEU A 110 18.25 0.08 17.79
N GLY A 111 18.63 1.25 17.26
CA GLY A 111 20.02 1.62 17.06
C GLY A 111 20.16 3.03 16.52
N PHE A 112 21.37 3.37 16.09
CA PHE A 112 21.72 4.70 15.60
C PHE A 112 22.66 4.59 14.40
N ILE A 113 22.51 5.53 13.47
CA ILE A 113 23.46 5.73 12.36
C ILE A 113 24.05 7.15 12.43
N PRO A 114 25.23 7.41 11.83
CA PRO A 114 25.73 8.76 11.66
C PRO A 114 24.71 9.64 10.96
N GLN A 115 24.48 10.84 11.49
CA GLN A 115 23.60 11.82 10.89
C GLN A 115 24.35 12.67 9.86
N VAL A 116 23.66 13.05 8.78
CA VAL A 116 24.16 14.00 7.79
C VAL A 116 23.89 15.43 8.24
N SER A 117 24.64 16.41 7.74
CA SER A 117 24.48 17.82 8.15
C SER A 117 23.13 18.41 7.78
N HIS A 118 22.51 17.91 6.72
CA HIS A 118 21.21 18.37 6.22
C HIS A 118 20.40 17.18 5.72
N THR A 119 19.12 17.12 6.09
CA THR A 119 18.13 16.17 5.55
C THR A 119 17.04 16.91 4.80
N PHE A 120 16.56 16.33 3.71
CA PHE A 120 15.50 16.90 2.88
C PHE A 120 14.11 16.77 3.53
N ALA A 121 13.19 17.65 3.13
CA ALA A 121 11.78 17.52 3.46
C ALA A 121 11.13 16.39 2.66
N TYR A 122 10.16 15.69 3.25
CA TYR A 122 9.42 14.62 2.58
C TYR A 122 8.03 14.38 3.15
N ILE A 123 7.17 13.79 2.32
CA ILE A 123 5.87 13.26 2.71
C ILE A 123 6.06 11.81 3.17
N ASP A 124 5.43 11.45 4.29
CA ASP A 124 5.64 10.18 4.98
C ASP A 124 4.35 9.57 5.50
N ALA A 125 4.30 8.24 5.53
CA ALA A 125 3.22 7.45 6.12
C ALA A 125 3.82 6.24 6.84
N ASN A 126 3.31 5.02 6.62
CA ASN A 126 3.98 3.81 7.12
C ASN A 126 5.31 3.57 6.38
N TYR A 127 5.43 4.12 5.17
CA TYR A 127 6.66 4.18 4.36
C TYR A 127 6.83 5.60 3.84
N GLY A 128 8.07 5.98 3.51
CA GLY A 128 8.35 7.24 2.84
C GLY A 128 7.61 7.30 1.49
N ILE A 129 7.04 8.46 1.14
CA ILE A 129 6.24 8.64 -0.08
C ILE A 129 7.04 9.39 -1.15
N MET A 130 7.42 10.64 -0.88
CA MET A 130 8.17 11.47 -1.84
C MET A 130 8.93 12.58 -1.10
N ASN A 131 10.16 12.87 -1.50
CA ASN A 131 10.92 14.02 -0.98
C ASN A 131 10.86 15.26 -1.89
N GLU A 132 11.36 16.39 -1.40
CA GLU A 132 11.33 17.67 -2.12
C GLU A 132 12.17 17.70 -3.42
N HIS A 133 12.90 16.62 -3.72
CA HIS A 133 13.65 16.37 -4.96
C HIS A 133 12.95 15.39 -5.91
N GLN A 134 11.66 15.10 -5.68
CA GLN A 134 10.84 14.18 -6.47
C GLN A 134 11.34 12.73 -6.45
N VAL A 135 12.23 12.36 -5.52
CA VAL A 135 12.52 10.94 -5.25
C VAL A 135 11.28 10.37 -4.57
N SER A 136 10.69 9.37 -5.19
CA SER A 136 9.43 8.77 -4.77
C SER A 136 9.60 7.29 -4.48
N ILE A 137 8.83 6.81 -3.50
CA ILE A 137 8.85 5.43 -3.06
C ILE A 137 7.43 4.87 -3.02
N GLY A 138 7.29 3.58 -3.32
CA GLY A 138 6.10 2.77 -3.10
C GLY A 138 6.52 1.40 -2.57
N GLU A 139 5.70 0.76 -1.74
CA GLU A 139 6.10 -0.48 -1.06
C GLU A 139 5.21 -1.68 -1.45
N CYS A 140 5.81 -2.86 -1.35
CA CYS A 140 5.09 -4.11 -1.29
C CYS A 140 5.81 -5.17 -0.45
N THR A 141 5.17 -5.59 0.64
CA THR A 141 5.63 -6.70 1.49
C THR A 141 5.65 -8.03 0.74
N ASP A 142 6.77 -8.75 0.78
CA ASP A 142 6.99 -10.01 0.07
C ASP A 142 7.28 -11.21 0.98
N LYS A 143 6.91 -12.39 0.51
CA LYS A 143 7.12 -13.63 1.26
C LYS A 143 8.53 -14.17 0.98
N ALA A 144 9.51 -13.75 1.78
CA ALA A 144 10.86 -14.33 1.77
C ALA A 144 10.91 -15.67 2.54
N LYS A 145 11.98 -16.46 2.33
CA LYS A 145 12.23 -17.73 3.06
C LYS A 145 12.66 -17.54 4.51
N VAL A 146 13.29 -16.41 4.84
CA VAL A 146 13.88 -16.14 6.17
C VAL A 146 13.49 -14.76 6.64
N HIS A 147 12.81 -14.69 7.80
CA HIS A 147 12.36 -13.44 8.42
C HIS A 147 13.04 -13.27 9.79
N PRO A 148 14.25 -12.69 9.86
CA PRO A 148 14.95 -12.54 11.13
C PRO A 148 14.32 -11.46 12.01
N LEU A 149 14.38 -11.64 13.33
CA LEU A 149 13.93 -10.63 14.31
C LEU A 149 14.89 -9.43 14.36
N PRO A 150 14.42 -8.20 14.69
CA PRO A 150 15.31 -7.08 14.95
C PRO A 150 16.23 -7.39 16.12
N GLU A 151 17.48 -6.95 16.03
CA GLU A 151 18.45 -7.14 17.11
C GLU A 151 19.42 -5.94 17.14
N PRO A 152 19.38 -5.10 18.20
CA PRO A 152 20.30 -3.98 18.35
C PRO A 152 21.76 -4.39 18.19
N GLY A 153 22.53 -3.59 17.44
CA GLY A 153 23.93 -3.87 17.16
C GLY A 153 24.19 -4.99 16.13
N LYS A 154 23.13 -5.62 15.59
CA LYS A 154 23.24 -6.59 14.49
C LYS A 154 22.39 -6.22 13.29
N ARG A 155 21.08 -6.06 13.47
CA ARG A 155 20.12 -5.76 12.40
C ARG A 155 19.05 -4.81 12.90
N ILE A 156 19.07 -3.60 12.35
CA ILE A 156 18.21 -2.51 12.83
C ILE A 156 17.35 -1.90 11.73
N PHE A 157 17.51 -2.31 10.47
CA PHE A 157 16.71 -1.78 9.36
C PHE A 157 15.64 -2.75 8.88
N TYR A 158 14.48 -2.16 8.57
CA TYR A 158 13.42 -2.72 7.76
C TYR A 158 13.05 -1.70 6.66
N SER A 159 12.30 -2.13 5.64
CA SER A 159 12.00 -1.33 4.44
C SER A 159 11.42 0.05 4.74
N ALA A 160 10.54 0.18 5.73
CA ALA A 160 9.99 1.47 6.18
C ALA A 160 11.09 2.45 6.61
N GLU A 161 12.01 2.06 7.49
CA GLU A 161 13.11 2.94 7.89
C GLU A 161 14.13 3.19 6.78
N LEU A 162 14.37 2.20 5.92
CA LEU A 162 15.24 2.36 4.74
C LEU A 162 14.67 3.42 3.80
N SER A 163 13.36 3.39 3.53
CA SER A 163 12.69 4.35 2.67
C SER A 163 12.81 5.78 3.20
N ARG A 164 12.67 5.98 4.52
CA ARG A 164 12.80 7.29 5.15
C ARG A 164 14.23 7.82 5.09
N VAL A 165 15.23 7.00 5.41
CA VAL A 165 16.64 7.43 5.28
C VAL A 165 17.00 7.72 3.82
N ALA A 166 16.44 6.99 2.86
CA ALA A 166 16.64 7.26 1.45
C ALA A 166 16.08 8.64 1.06
N LEU A 167 14.85 8.95 1.46
CA LEU A 167 14.21 10.25 1.20
C LEU A 167 14.88 11.41 1.93
N GLU A 168 15.39 11.19 3.15
CA GLU A 168 16.16 12.17 3.92
C GLU A 168 17.46 12.59 3.19
N ARG A 169 18.04 11.75 2.32
CA ARG A 169 19.46 11.85 1.92
C ARG A 169 19.74 11.77 0.41
N SER A 170 18.71 11.61 -0.44
CA SER A 170 18.91 11.32 -1.87
C SER A 170 18.18 12.30 -2.77
N THR A 171 18.78 12.63 -3.90
CA THR A 171 18.18 13.47 -4.95
C THR A 171 17.83 12.69 -6.22
N THR A 172 18.28 11.43 -6.31
CA THR A 172 18.00 10.51 -7.41
C THR A 172 17.61 9.12 -6.90
N ALA A 173 16.96 8.33 -7.75
CA ALA A 173 16.57 6.95 -7.45
C ALA A 173 17.78 6.05 -7.22
N ARG A 174 18.86 6.22 -8.00
CA ARG A 174 20.11 5.45 -7.80
C ARG A 174 20.83 5.80 -6.50
N GLU A 175 20.84 7.08 -6.12
CA GLU A 175 21.36 7.49 -4.81
C GLU A 175 20.57 6.82 -3.68
N ALA A 176 19.24 6.82 -3.77
CA ALA A 176 18.37 6.15 -2.81
C ALA A 176 18.66 4.65 -2.70
N ILE A 177 18.79 3.94 -3.83
CA ILE A 177 19.19 2.52 -3.86
C ILE A 177 20.54 2.31 -3.20
N ALA A 178 21.53 3.14 -3.51
CA ALA A 178 22.86 3.03 -2.94
C ALA A 178 22.88 3.33 -1.43
N VAL A 179 22.05 4.27 -0.95
CA VAL A 179 21.86 4.54 0.48
C VAL A 179 21.25 3.32 1.17
N MET A 180 20.13 2.80 0.68
CA MET A 180 19.45 1.66 1.29
C MET A 180 20.31 0.41 1.29
N GLY A 181 20.96 0.09 0.16
CA GLY A 181 21.87 -1.05 0.05
C GLY A 181 23.01 -1.00 1.06
N ARG A 182 23.70 0.16 1.19
CA ARG A 182 24.77 0.32 2.19
C ARG A 182 24.26 0.18 3.62
N LEU A 183 23.04 0.63 3.91
CA LEU A 183 22.45 0.48 5.24
C LEU A 183 22.16 -0.99 5.57
N ILE A 184 21.63 -1.75 4.61
CA ILE A 184 21.45 -3.20 4.76
C ILE A 184 22.80 -3.89 4.99
N ASP A 185 23.81 -3.57 4.17
CA ASP A 185 25.14 -4.19 4.26
C ASP A 185 25.84 -3.88 5.59
N THR A 186 25.65 -2.68 6.14
CA THR A 186 26.37 -2.21 7.34
C THR A 186 25.63 -2.50 8.64
N TYR A 187 24.31 -2.38 8.62
CA TYR A 187 23.46 -2.34 9.83
C TYR A 187 22.39 -3.42 9.85
N GLY A 188 22.36 -4.30 8.85
CA GLY A 188 21.51 -5.48 8.80
C GLY A 188 20.05 -5.22 8.50
N TYR A 189 19.41 -6.25 7.96
CA TYR A 189 18.00 -6.26 7.61
C TYR A 189 17.22 -7.24 8.50
N TYR A 190 16.04 -6.84 8.96
CA TYR A 190 15.12 -7.68 9.72
C TYR A 190 13.72 -7.70 9.09
N GLY A 191 12.88 -8.67 9.48
CA GLY A 191 11.48 -8.74 9.07
C GLY A 191 11.24 -9.54 7.78
N THR A 192 10.09 -9.29 7.15
CA THR A 192 9.64 -9.91 5.90
C THR A 192 10.55 -9.58 4.71
N GLY A 193 10.38 -10.27 3.59
CA GLY A 193 10.94 -9.78 2.32
C GLY A 193 10.18 -8.54 1.89
N GLU A 194 10.81 -7.65 1.11
CA GLU A 194 10.19 -6.38 0.74
C GLU A 194 10.59 -5.95 -0.67
N THR A 195 9.65 -5.36 -1.39
CA THR A 195 9.86 -4.63 -2.64
C THR A 195 9.61 -3.14 -2.39
N LEU A 196 10.61 -2.31 -2.66
CA LEU A 196 10.45 -0.86 -2.77
C LEU A 196 10.60 -0.44 -4.23
N LEU A 197 9.57 0.21 -4.77
CA LEU A 197 9.68 0.94 -6.03
C LEU A 197 10.31 2.29 -5.72
N VAL A 198 11.36 2.65 -6.43
CA VAL A 198 12.12 3.88 -6.22
C VAL A 198 12.23 4.62 -7.55
N ALA A 199 11.73 5.83 -7.62
CA ALA A 199 11.77 6.62 -8.85
C ALA A 199 12.18 8.07 -8.60
N ASP A 200 12.69 8.69 -9.64
CA ASP A 200 12.94 10.13 -9.74
C ASP A 200 12.40 10.64 -11.09
N PRO A 201 12.56 11.92 -11.46
CA PRO A 201 12.02 12.43 -12.72
C PRO A 201 12.56 11.78 -14.01
N ASN A 202 13.61 10.96 -13.94
CA ASN A 202 14.32 10.42 -15.08
C ASN A 202 14.18 8.91 -15.25
N GLU A 203 14.06 8.18 -14.14
CA GLU A 203 14.04 6.72 -14.12
C GLU A 203 13.31 6.13 -12.91
N GLY A 204 12.97 4.84 -13.03
CA GLY A 204 12.34 4.08 -11.96
C GLY A 204 12.95 2.69 -11.81
N TRP A 205 13.02 2.22 -10.57
CA TRP A 205 13.69 0.99 -10.15
C TRP A 205 12.82 0.17 -9.20
N VAL A 206 12.95 -1.14 -9.30
CA VAL A 206 12.40 -2.11 -8.33
C VAL A 206 13.56 -2.54 -7.45
N PHE A 207 13.48 -2.32 -6.14
CA PHE A 207 14.47 -2.69 -5.14
C PHE A 207 13.89 -3.75 -4.21
N GLU A 208 14.33 -5.00 -4.34
CA GLU A 208 13.87 -6.14 -3.54
C GLU A 208 14.93 -6.52 -2.51
N MET A 209 14.52 -6.82 -1.28
CA MET A 209 15.42 -7.14 -0.17
C MET A 209 14.88 -8.25 0.72
N ALA A 210 15.80 -9.01 1.34
CA ALA A 210 15.45 -10.12 2.23
C ALA A 210 16.53 -10.42 3.27
N GLY A 211 16.12 -10.98 4.40
CA GLY A 211 17.02 -11.74 5.26
C GLY A 211 17.35 -13.11 4.64
N TYR A 212 18.52 -13.65 4.98
CA TYR A 212 18.92 -15.01 4.54
C TYR A 212 19.50 -15.87 5.67
N ASP A 213 19.71 -15.30 6.85
CA ASP A 213 20.17 -15.99 8.06
C ASP A 213 19.45 -15.42 9.29
N LEU A 214 18.80 -16.30 10.07
CA LEU A 214 18.13 -15.94 11.32
C LEU A 214 19.09 -15.34 12.36
N ASN A 215 20.39 -15.62 12.25
CA ASN A 215 21.44 -15.13 13.16
C ASN A 215 22.41 -14.15 12.51
N GLY A 216 22.21 -13.82 11.23
CA GLY A 216 23.08 -12.95 10.44
C GLY A 216 23.09 -11.48 10.92
N THR A 217 23.99 -10.68 10.34
CA THR A 217 24.15 -9.26 10.67
C THR A 217 23.95 -8.33 9.46
N ASP A 218 23.72 -8.90 8.28
CA ASP A 218 23.48 -8.20 7.03
C ASP A 218 22.16 -8.68 6.40
N GLY A 219 21.91 -8.28 5.15
CA GLY A 219 20.82 -8.80 4.32
C GLY A 219 21.31 -9.02 2.89
N VAL A 220 20.41 -9.48 2.03
CA VAL A 220 20.63 -9.51 0.58
C VAL A 220 19.62 -8.60 -0.11
N TRP A 221 20.02 -8.00 -1.22
CA TRP A 221 19.15 -7.13 -1.99
C TRP A 221 19.54 -7.10 -3.46
N VAL A 222 18.56 -6.79 -4.31
CA VAL A 222 18.73 -6.58 -5.75
C VAL A 222 17.83 -5.45 -6.22
N ALA A 223 18.33 -4.65 -7.15
CA ALA A 223 17.62 -3.57 -7.79
C ALA A 223 17.61 -3.78 -9.31
N GLN A 224 16.46 -3.62 -9.96
CA GLN A 224 16.35 -3.68 -11.42
C GLN A 224 15.58 -2.46 -11.95
N ARG A 225 16.12 -1.79 -12.96
CA ARG A 225 15.48 -0.64 -13.62
C ARG A 225 14.27 -1.10 -14.42
N VAL A 226 13.16 -0.38 -14.30
CA VAL A 226 12.01 -0.54 -15.20
C VAL A 226 12.33 0.20 -16.52
N PRO A 227 12.12 -0.42 -17.70
CA PRO A 227 12.27 0.27 -18.98
C PRO A 227 11.44 1.56 -19.03
N ASP A 228 11.92 2.58 -19.75
CA ASP A 228 11.24 3.87 -19.82
C ASP A 228 9.82 3.76 -20.39
N ASN A 229 9.57 2.80 -21.30
CA ASN A 229 8.27 2.49 -21.87
C ASN A 229 7.53 1.36 -21.12
N GLY A 230 8.00 0.98 -19.94
CA GLY A 230 7.48 -0.14 -19.16
C GLY A 230 6.48 0.26 -18.08
N PHE A 231 5.58 -0.67 -17.77
CA PHE A 231 4.73 -0.71 -16.59
C PHE A 231 5.05 -1.96 -15.77
N PHE A 232 5.40 -1.76 -14.51
CA PHE A 232 5.72 -2.81 -13.53
C PHE A 232 4.64 -2.87 -12.45
N VAL A 233 4.39 -4.07 -11.91
CA VAL A 233 3.53 -4.28 -10.74
C VAL A 233 4.17 -5.31 -9.79
N ALA A 234 4.16 -5.01 -8.49
CA ALA A 234 4.43 -5.95 -7.42
C ALA A 234 3.20 -6.13 -6.52
N ALA A 235 2.96 -7.37 -6.12
CA ALA A 235 1.80 -7.78 -5.35
C ALA A 235 2.17 -8.96 -4.46
N ASN A 236 2.82 -8.68 -3.34
CA ASN A 236 3.23 -9.59 -2.28
C ASN A 236 3.94 -10.85 -2.76
N GLN A 237 4.89 -10.67 -3.67
CA GLN A 237 5.78 -11.69 -4.17
C GLN A 237 6.91 -11.01 -4.95
N PHE A 238 8.17 -11.41 -4.68
CA PHE A 238 9.33 -11.01 -5.46
C PHE A 238 9.15 -11.26 -6.96
N ARG A 239 9.55 -10.28 -7.77
CA ARG A 239 9.38 -10.24 -9.23
C ARG A 239 10.71 -10.31 -9.98
N ILE A 240 11.82 -9.86 -9.37
CA ILE A 240 13.14 -9.93 -10.02
C ILE A 240 13.57 -11.40 -10.18
N ARG A 241 14.06 -11.75 -11.37
CA ARG A 241 14.42 -13.12 -11.75
C ARG A 241 15.94 -13.30 -11.74
N GLU A 242 16.55 -13.55 -12.89
CA GLU A 242 17.98 -13.85 -12.96
C GLU A 242 18.84 -12.66 -12.55
N ILE A 243 19.79 -12.90 -11.64
CA ILE A 243 20.87 -11.96 -11.35
C ILE A 243 21.82 -11.93 -12.55
N ARG A 244 21.99 -10.72 -13.12
CA ARG A 244 22.79 -10.45 -14.31
C ARG A 244 23.98 -9.58 -13.93
N GLU A 245 25.15 -10.21 -13.77
CA GLU A 245 26.40 -9.50 -13.50
C GLU A 245 26.76 -8.55 -14.66
N GLY A 246 27.13 -7.31 -14.33
CA GLY A 246 27.54 -6.29 -15.30
C GLY A 246 26.41 -5.68 -16.14
N ALA A 247 25.15 -5.93 -15.81
CA ALA A 247 24.02 -5.29 -16.48
C ALA A 247 23.81 -3.85 -16.00
N ASP A 248 23.69 -2.90 -16.93
CA ASP A 248 23.52 -1.46 -16.61
C ASP A 248 22.19 -1.13 -15.89
N ASP A 249 21.22 -2.04 -16.03
CA ASP A 249 19.88 -1.97 -15.45
C ASP A 249 19.74 -2.81 -14.16
N MET A 250 20.85 -3.28 -13.57
CA MET A 250 20.81 -4.09 -12.36
C MET A 250 21.92 -3.75 -11.36
N ILE A 251 21.58 -3.69 -10.08
CA ILE A 251 22.51 -3.47 -8.96
C ILE A 251 22.15 -4.46 -7.85
N PHE A 252 23.10 -5.13 -7.21
CA PHE A 252 22.78 -6.12 -6.17
C PHE A 252 23.88 -6.18 -5.10
N SER A 253 23.52 -6.77 -3.95
CA SER A 253 24.43 -6.94 -2.82
C SER A 253 25.58 -7.89 -3.17
N ALA A 254 26.79 -7.56 -2.72
CA ALA A 254 27.98 -8.36 -3.05
C ALA A 254 27.92 -9.81 -2.51
N ASN A 255 27.18 -10.02 -1.42
CA ASN A 255 27.01 -11.32 -0.75
C ASN A 255 25.92 -12.21 -1.39
N ILE A 256 25.20 -11.77 -2.43
CA ILE A 256 24.01 -12.45 -2.97
C ILE A 256 24.30 -13.90 -3.42
N PHE A 257 25.43 -14.18 -4.06
CA PHE A 257 25.75 -15.55 -4.46
C PHE A 257 26.22 -16.39 -3.27
N ASP A 258 26.98 -15.79 -2.34
CA ASP A 258 27.57 -16.47 -1.19
C ASP A 258 26.52 -16.88 -0.17
N ALA A 259 25.56 -15.99 0.11
CA ALA A 259 24.40 -16.25 0.96
C ALA A 259 23.57 -17.42 0.43
N ALA A 260 23.28 -17.46 -0.87
CA ALA A 260 22.52 -18.54 -1.49
C ALA A 260 23.27 -19.89 -1.47
N ARG A 261 24.58 -19.88 -1.73
CA ARG A 261 25.43 -21.08 -1.67
C ARG A 261 25.56 -21.63 -0.25
N THR A 262 25.78 -20.77 0.72
CA THR A 262 25.95 -21.16 2.14
C THR A 262 24.69 -21.83 2.69
N ASN A 263 23.51 -21.35 2.28
CA ASN A 263 22.23 -21.96 2.64
C ASN A 263 21.86 -23.19 1.78
N GLY A 264 22.65 -23.53 0.76
CA GLY A 264 22.36 -24.62 -0.16
C GLY A 264 21.14 -24.37 -1.07
N TRP A 265 20.70 -23.11 -1.22
CA TRP A 265 19.55 -22.74 -2.04
C TRP A 265 19.86 -22.63 -3.53
N TRP A 266 21.15 -22.47 -3.87
CA TRP A 266 21.62 -22.36 -5.25
C TRP A 266 23.05 -22.87 -5.39
N ARG A 267 23.36 -23.47 -6.54
CA ARG A 267 24.73 -23.75 -6.97
C ARG A 267 24.99 -23.17 -8.36
N PRO A 268 26.22 -22.73 -8.68
CA PRO A 268 26.58 -22.25 -10.01
C PRO A 268 26.24 -23.23 -11.15
N GLU A 269 26.29 -24.53 -10.87
CA GLU A 269 25.97 -25.57 -11.86
C GLU A 269 24.47 -25.65 -12.20
N ASP A 270 23.59 -25.07 -11.37
CA ASP A 270 22.14 -25.05 -11.60
C ASP A 270 21.72 -23.93 -12.58
N GLY A 271 22.68 -23.14 -13.09
CA GLY A 271 22.46 -21.99 -13.97
C GLY A 271 22.38 -20.66 -13.21
N PRO A 272 21.91 -19.56 -13.86
CA PRO A 272 21.80 -18.25 -13.23
C PRO A 272 20.98 -18.26 -11.93
N LEU A 273 21.36 -17.44 -10.96
CA LEU A 273 20.63 -17.29 -9.70
C LEU A 273 19.30 -16.56 -10.00
N ASP A 274 18.17 -17.25 -9.82
CA ASP A 274 16.82 -16.70 -9.95
C ASP A 274 16.35 -16.16 -8.57
N TRP A 275 16.43 -14.85 -8.36
CA TRP A 275 16.20 -14.18 -7.08
C TRP A 275 14.86 -14.57 -6.45
N ALA A 276 13.75 -14.40 -7.18
CA ALA A 276 12.41 -14.72 -6.69
C ALA A 276 12.32 -16.18 -6.19
N ARG A 277 12.94 -17.13 -6.88
CA ARG A 277 12.94 -18.55 -6.49
C ARG A 277 13.93 -18.88 -5.36
N VAL A 278 15.09 -18.22 -5.34
CA VAL A 278 16.18 -18.51 -4.41
C VAL A 278 15.89 -17.91 -3.04
N TYR A 279 15.33 -16.70 -2.98
CA TYR A 279 15.06 -15.98 -1.73
C TYR A 279 13.58 -15.89 -1.35
N GLY A 280 12.66 -16.01 -2.32
CA GLY A 280 11.22 -16.02 -2.07
C GLY A 280 10.65 -17.39 -1.73
N ASP A 281 9.52 -17.40 -1.04
CA ASP A 281 8.75 -18.59 -0.62
C ASP A 281 7.35 -18.64 -1.28
N GLY A 282 7.27 -18.17 -2.52
CA GLY A 282 6.07 -18.20 -3.35
C GLY A 282 5.07 -17.08 -3.01
N GLU A 283 3.79 -17.38 -3.07
CA GLU A 283 2.71 -16.44 -2.74
C GLU A 283 2.39 -16.48 -1.24
N PHE A 284 1.87 -15.37 -0.71
CA PHE A 284 1.22 -15.37 0.60
C PHE A 284 -0.10 -16.12 0.58
N HIS A 285 -0.56 -16.48 1.78
CA HIS A 285 -1.86 -17.08 2.12
C HIS A 285 -2.30 -18.29 1.28
N HIS A 286 -2.58 -18.12 0.00
CA HIS A 286 -3.05 -19.17 -0.91
C HIS A 286 -2.58 -18.91 -2.35
N PRO A 287 -2.61 -19.94 -3.22
CA PRO A 287 -2.39 -19.74 -4.66
C PRO A 287 -3.29 -18.62 -5.21
N TYR A 288 -2.74 -17.77 -6.06
CA TYR A 288 -3.38 -16.59 -6.66
C TYR A 288 -3.65 -15.40 -5.73
N TYR A 289 -3.22 -15.43 -4.46
CA TYR A 289 -3.27 -14.23 -3.61
C TYR A 289 -2.49 -13.04 -4.21
N SER A 290 -1.39 -13.34 -4.89
CA SER A 290 -0.45 -12.39 -5.46
C SER A 290 -0.57 -12.34 -6.99
N LEU A 291 -0.50 -13.50 -7.62
CA LEU A 291 -0.42 -13.65 -9.07
C LEU A 291 -1.69 -13.20 -9.80
N ARG A 292 -2.88 -13.27 -9.18
CA ARG A 292 -4.11 -12.74 -9.78
C ARG A 292 -4.05 -11.22 -9.95
N ARG A 293 -3.48 -10.51 -8.97
CA ARG A 293 -3.31 -9.06 -9.01
C ARG A 293 -2.27 -8.65 -10.04
N VAL A 294 -1.14 -9.36 -10.11
CA VAL A 294 -0.12 -9.15 -11.15
C VAL A 294 -0.74 -9.30 -12.54
N TRP A 295 -1.43 -10.42 -12.77
CA TRP A 295 -2.14 -10.67 -14.03
C TRP A 295 -3.11 -9.55 -14.37
N ARG A 296 -3.97 -9.17 -13.42
CA ARG A 296 -5.02 -8.19 -13.69
C ARG A 296 -4.46 -6.82 -13.96
N ALA A 297 -3.51 -6.35 -13.17
CA ALA A 297 -2.88 -5.05 -13.38
C ALA A 297 -2.20 -4.97 -14.75
N GLN A 298 -1.46 -6.00 -15.16
CA GLN A 298 -0.85 -6.04 -16.50
C GLN A 298 -1.90 -6.16 -17.61
N SER A 299 -2.95 -6.97 -17.42
CA SER A 299 -4.00 -7.16 -18.44
C SER A 299 -4.88 -5.93 -18.64
N LEU A 300 -5.07 -5.11 -17.60
CA LEU A 300 -5.81 -3.85 -17.70
C LEU A 300 -5.09 -2.83 -18.58
N VAL A 301 -3.76 -2.77 -18.52
CA VAL A 301 -2.97 -1.77 -19.25
C VAL A 301 -2.40 -2.30 -20.57
N ALA A 302 -2.23 -3.62 -20.70
CA ALA A 302 -1.64 -4.29 -21.87
C ALA A 302 -2.50 -5.50 -22.28
N SER A 303 -3.79 -5.24 -22.51
CA SER A 303 -4.78 -6.23 -22.93
C SER A 303 -4.37 -6.97 -24.21
N SER A 304 -3.61 -6.33 -25.10
CA SER A 304 -3.13 -6.93 -26.35
C SER A 304 -2.19 -8.12 -26.16
N LEU A 305 -1.61 -8.29 -24.96
CA LEU A 305 -0.74 -9.41 -24.63
C LEU A 305 -1.50 -10.70 -24.35
N ASP A 306 -2.80 -10.65 -24.10
CA ASP A 306 -3.66 -11.81 -23.78
C ASP A 306 -3.03 -12.73 -22.73
N LEU A 307 -2.57 -12.14 -21.62
CA LEU A 307 -1.86 -12.86 -20.56
C LEU A 307 -2.78 -13.92 -19.93
N PRO A 308 -2.29 -15.16 -19.72
CA PRO A 308 -3.11 -16.23 -19.21
C PRO A 308 -3.44 -15.99 -17.74
N ALA A 309 -4.73 -16.01 -17.38
CA ALA A 309 -5.15 -15.88 -15.98
C ALA A 309 -4.75 -17.09 -15.11
N TRP A 310 -4.49 -18.24 -15.74
CA TRP A 310 -4.12 -19.49 -15.09
C TRP A 310 -2.68 -19.88 -15.47
N VAL A 311 -1.86 -20.17 -14.47
CA VAL A 311 -0.41 -20.38 -14.61
C VAL A 311 0.09 -21.57 -13.80
N ASP A 312 1.27 -22.08 -14.18
CA ASP A 312 1.91 -23.19 -13.50
C ASP A 312 2.80 -22.72 -12.34
N GLY A 313 2.19 -22.69 -11.16
CA GLY A 313 2.88 -22.48 -9.89
C GLY A 313 3.26 -21.03 -9.57
N PRO A 314 3.74 -20.81 -8.32
CA PRO A 314 3.96 -19.47 -7.78
C PRO A 314 5.10 -18.73 -8.47
N PHE A 315 6.04 -19.42 -9.11
CA PHE A 315 7.20 -18.81 -9.77
C PHE A 315 7.09 -18.77 -11.29
N THR A 316 5.86 -18.75 -11.82
CA THR A 316 5.56 -18.66 -13.26
C THR A 316 6.38 -17.57 -13.96
N ARG A 317 6.65 -17.80 -15.24
CA ARG A 317 7.29 -16.83 -16.15
C ARG A 317 6.32 -16.22 -17.15
N SER A 318 5.03 -16.56 -17.06
CA SER A 318 3.99 -16.02 -17.95
C SER A 318 3.77 -14.52 -17.78
N TYR A 319 4.08 -13.96 -16.61
CA TYR A 319 3.96 -12.52 -16.34
C TYR A 319 5.35 -11.89 -16.39
N PRO A 320 5.65 -11.07 -17.42
CA PRO A 320 6.97 -10.44 -17.55
C PRO A 320 7.24 -9.47 -16.39
N PHE A 321 8.52 -9.12 -16.20
CA PHE A 321 8.94 -8.12 -15.21
C PHE A 321 8.18 -6.81 -15.41
N ALA A 322 8.18 -6.26 -16.63
CA ALA A 322 7.38 -5.12 -17.04
C ALA A 322 6.70 -5.39 -18.39
N VAL A 323 5.54 -4.77 -18.62
CA VAL A 323 4.82 -4.77 -19.90
C VAL A 323 4.87 -3.40 -20.55
N VAL A 324 4.74 -3.31 -21.86
CA VAL A 324 4.48 -2.04 -22.54
C VAL A 324 2.97 -1.83 -22.59
N PRO A 325 2.43 -0.77 -21.97
CA PRO A 325 0.99 -0.50 -22.03
C PRO A 325 0.51 -0.31 -23.48
N ASP A 326 -0.72 -0.75 -23.77
CA ASP A 326 -1.37 -0.57 -25.07
C ASP A 326 -1.60 0.91 -25.39
N GLN A 327 -1.78 1.72 -24.35
CA GLN A 327 -1.90 3.17 -24.39
C GLN A 327 -1.08 3.78 -23.27
N LYS A 328 -0.57 4.99 -23.49
CA LYS A 328 0.13 5.73 -22.44
C LYS A 328 -0.78 5.99 -21.25
N LEU A 329 -0.25 5.86 -20.04
CA LEU A 329 -1.01 5.90 -18.80
C LEU A 329 -0.98 7.28 -18.15
N SER A 330 -2.15 7.80 -17.79
CA SER A 330 -2.32 8.93 -16.89
C SER A 330 -2.31 8.49 -15.43
N VAL A 331 -2.26 9.46 -14.51
CA VAL A 331 -2.46 9.21 -13.06
C VAL A 331 -3.81 8.51 -12.82
N GLN A 332 -4.84 8.90 -13.55
CA GLN A 332 -6.19 8.32 -13.45
C GLN A 332 -6.22 6.86 -13.90
N ASP A 333 -5.46 6.49 -14.92
CA ASP A 333 -5.37 5.11 -15.41
C ASP A 333 -4.65 4.22 -14.39
N VAL A 334 -3.55 4.71 -13.81
CA VAL A 334 -2.85 4.01 -12.71
C VAL A 334 -3.78 3.83 -11.51
N MET A 335 -4.55 4.86 -11.15
CA MET A 335 -5.53 4.75 -10.07
C MET A 335 -6.68 3.81 -10.41
N ALA A 336 -7.10 3.72 -11.68
CA ALA A 336 -8.14 2.80 -12.12
C ALA A 336 -7.72 1.34 -11.91
N VAL A 337 -6.43 1.01 -12.08
CA VAL A 337 -5.89 -0.32 -11.75
C VAL A 337 -6.13 -0.65 -10.28
N HIS A 338 -5.80 0.26 -9.36
CA HIS A 338 -6.00 0.04 -7.92
C HIS A 338 -7.48 -0.03 -7.50
N ARG A 339 -8.40 0.46 -8.34
CA ARG A 339 -9.86 0.44 -8.09
C ARG A 339 -10.54 -0.87 -8.48
N ASP A 340 -9.82 -1.75 -9.16
CA ASP A 340 -10.36 -2.96 -9.78
C ASP A 340 -10.58 -4.11 -8.79
N ASN A 341 -11.70 -4.80 -8.98
CA ASN A 341 -12.18 -5.97 -8.25
C ASN A 341 -12.38 -7.16 -9.22
N TYR A 342 -11.59 -7.21 -10.28
CA TYR A 342 -11.66 -8.16 -11.39
C TYR A 342 -12.91 -8.03 -12.27
N GLU A 343 -13.48 -6.83 -12.38
CA GLU A 343 -14.72 -6.59 -13.10
C GLU A 343 -14.67 -7.12 -14.54
N GLY A 344 -15.73 -7.84 -14.95
CA GLY A 344 -15.87 -8.40 -16.29
C GLY A 344 -15.08 -9.68 -16.56
N THR A 345 -14.49 -10.29 -15.53
CA THR A 345 -13.77 -11.58 -15.62
C THR A 345 -14.52 -12.69 -14.90
N GLU A 346 -14.05 -13.94 -15.00
CA GLU A 346 -14.59 -15.04 -14.18
C GLU A 346 -14.35 -14.87 -12.67
N PHE A 347 -13.48 -13.93 -12.28
CA PHE A 347 -13.09 -13.62 -10.89
C PHE A 347 -13.81 -12.40 -10.32
N ASP A 348 -14.76 -11.83 -11.08
CA ASP A 348 -15.44 -10.58 -10.74
C ASP A 348 -16.15 -10.66 -9.37
N LEU A 349 -15.62 -9.90 -8.40
CA LEU A 349 -16.15 -9.89 -7.03
C LEU A 349 -17.44 -9.08 -6.90
N THR A 350 -17.82 -8.29 -7.90
CA THR A 350 -19.06 -7.49 -7.88
C THR A 350 -20.29 -8.32 -8.27
N THR A 351 -20.14 -9.57 -8.68
CA THR A 351 -21.25 -10.39 -9.18
C THR A 351 -21.48 -11.68 -8.39
N GLY A 352 -22.62 -12.33 -8.67
CA GLY A 352 -22.96 -13.64 -8.14
C GLY A 352 -23.42 -13.64 -6.68
N LEU A 353 -23.65 -14.84 -6.14
CA LEU A 353 -24.25 -15.02 -4.82
C LEU A 353 -23.39 -14.40 -3.70
N ALA A 354 -22.06 -14.46 -3.83
CA ALA A 354 -21.13 -13.93 -2.84
C ALA A 354 -21.12 -12.39 -2.78
N ALA A 355 -21.50 -11.69 -3.86
CA ALA A 355 -21.64 -10.24 -3.87
C ALA A 355 -22.95 -9.77 -3.19
N GLY A 356 -23.82 -10.72 -2.84
CA GLY A 356 -25.12 -10.44 -2.26
C GLY A 356 -26.09 -9.79 -3.25
N PRO A 357 -27.22 -9.28 -2.77
CA PRO A 357 -28.26 -8.71 -3.64
C PRO A 357 -27.92 -7.31 -4.19
N PHE A 358 -26.81 -6.71 -3.75
CA PHE A 358 -26.42 -5.33 -4.07
C PHE A 358 -24.96 -5.22 -4.52
N ASP A 359 -24.41 -6.27 -5.12
CA ASP A 359 -23.15 -6.26 -5.88
C ASP A 359 -21.92 -5.79 -5.07
N ASN A 360 -21.86 -6.13 -3.78
CA ASN A 360 -20.79 -5.70 -2.89
C ASN A 360 -19.50 -6.52 -3.14
N PRO A 361 -18.37 -5.92 -3.54
CA PRO A 361 -17.14 -6.65 -3.85
C PRO A 361 -16.34 -7.11 -2.63
N ASN A 362 -16.64 -6.60 -1.43
CA ASN A 362 -15.80 -6.85 -0.26
C ASN A 362 -15.89 -8.32 0.19
N ARG A 363 -14.73 -8.95 0.44
CA ARG A 363 -14.59 -10.31 0.98
C ARG A 363 -13.69 -10.24 2.21
N PHE A 364 -14.25 -10.47 3.39
CA PHE A 364 -13.48 -10.39 4.63
C PHE A 364 -12.62 -11.63 4.82
N GLU A 365 -11.32 -11.42 4.98
CA GLU A 365 -10.33 -12.48 5.15
C GLU A 365 -10.07 -12.72 6.65
N GLY A 366 -9.95 -13.99 7.06
CA GLY A 366 -9.57 -14.40 8.43
C GLY A 366 -8.13 -14.91 8.54
N GLY A 367 -7.30 -14.69 7.51
CA GLY A 367 -6.05 -15.43 7.27
C GLY A 367 -6.29 -16.69 6.43
N ALA A 368 -5.21 -17.22 5.85
CA ALA A 368 -5.18 -18.32 4.87
C ALA A 368 -5.98 -19.59 5.19
N GLU A 369 -6.33 -19.83 6.46
CA GLU A 369 -6.87 -21.13 6.89
C GLU A 369 -8.09 -21.02 7.80
N ALA A 370 -8.60 -19.82 8.08
CA ALA A 370 -9.63 -19.62 9.09
C ALA A 370 -11.01 -19.36 8.48
N THR A 371 -11.66 -20.41 7.99
CA THR A 371 -13.12 -20.41 8.00
C THR A 371 -13.56 -20.83 9.41
N MET A 372 -14.46 -20.07 10.04
CA MET A 372 -15.02 -20.45 11.34
C MET A 372 -16.39 -21.11 11.14
N ASP A 373 -16.68 -22.15 11.91
CA ASP A 373 -18.02 -22.74 11.94
C ASP A 373 -18.99 -21.82 12.69
N LYS A 374 -20.27 -22.18 12.73
CA LYS A 374 -21.31 -21.42 13.43
C LYS A 374 -21.07 -21.30 14.95
N GLN A 375 -20.05 -21.97 15.49
CA GLN A 375 -19.63 -21.97 16.89
C GLN A 375 -18.27 -21.28 17.09
N GLY A 376 -17.70 -20.67 16.05
CA GLY A 376 -16.42 -19.96 16.12
C GLY A 376 -15.20 -20.89 16.15
N ARG A 377 -15.32 -22.15 15.73
CA ARG A 377 -14.18 -23.08 15.63
C ARG A 377 -13.64 -23.08 14.21
N MET A 378 -12.32 -23.15 14.06
CA MET A 378 -11.66 -23.36 12.77
C MET A 378 -12.26 -24.59 12.05
N THR A 379 -12.70 -24.42 10.81
CA THR A 379 -13.28 -25.51 10.01
C THR A 379 -12.23 -26.21 9.16
N THR A 380 -12.61 -27.35 8.58
CA THR A 380 -11.83 -28.12 7.61
C THR A 380 -12.03 -27.65 6.17
N LEU A 381 -12.81 -26.58 5.93
CA LEU A 381 -13.04 -26.02 4.60
C LEU A 381 -11.79 -25.25 4.15
N ASN A 382 -11.10 -25.83 3.17
CA ASN A 382 -9.94 -25.25 2.52
C ASN A 382 -10.40 -24.47 1.28
N GLY A 383 -10.44 -23.13 1.37
CA GLY A 383 -10.80 -22.26 0.26
C GLY A 383 -10.70 -20.78 0.63
N ALA A 384 -10.40 -19.93 -0.34
CA ALA A 384 -10.28 -18.50 -0.18
C ALA A 384 -10.93 -17.77 -1.36
N PHE A 385 -11.37 -16.53 -1.13
CA PHE A 385 -11.74 -15.62 -2.21
C PHE A 385 -10.49 -15.05 -2.87
N GLU A 386 -10.61 -14.60 -4.11
CA GLU A 386 -9.57 -13.82 -4.76
C GLU A 386 -9.32 -12.53 -3.95
N ARG A 387 -8.04 -12.19 -3.73
CA ARG A 387 -7.66 -10.89 -3.18
C ARG A 387 -7.69 -9.85 -4.30
N PRO A 388 -8.58 -8.84 -4.28
CA PRO A 388 -8.63 -7.80 -5.30
C PRO A 388 -7.49 -6.78 -5.15
N LEU A 389 -7.32 -5.95 -6.19
CA LEU A 389 -6.48 -4.74 -6.13
C LEU A 389 -7.12 -3.70 -5.19
N ASN A 390 -8.46 -3.53 -5.27
CA ASN A 390 -9.23 -2.72 -4.34
C ASN A 390 -9.70 -3.52 -3.11
N ILE A 391 -9.02 -3.38 -1.97
CA ILE A 391 -9.36 -4.12 -0.75
C ILE A 391 -9.92 -3.23 0.37
N TYR A 392 -10.85 -3.77 1.15
CA TYR A 392 -11.60 -3.07 2.20
C TYR A 392 -10.76 -2.52 3.36
N ARG A 393 -9.54 -3.03 3.54
CA ARG A 393 -8.64 -2.70 4.65
C ARG A 393 -7.48 -1.78 4.24
N CYS A 394 -7.54 -1.23 3.02
CA CYS A 394 -6.59 -0.25 2.54
C CYS A 394 -6.70 1.02 3.41
N ALA A 395 -5.60 1.44 4.01
CA ALA A 395 -5.53 2.64 4.83
C ALA A 395 -5.45 3.90 3.97
N TYR A 396 -4.63 3.86 2.92
CA TYR A 396 -4.46 4.92 1.95
C TYR A 396 -3.87 4.37 0.66
N VAL A 397 -4.00 5.18 -0.38
CA VAL A 397 -3.48 4.92 -1.72
C VAL A 397 -2.89 6.19 -2.28
N TYR A 398 -1.79 6.08 -3.00
CA TYR A 398 -1.24 7.21 -3.72
C TYR A 398 -0.71 6.86 -5.10
N VAL A 399 -0.62 7.88 -5.95
CA VAL A 399 0.19 7.91 -7.17
C VAL A 399 1.13 9.10 -7.07
N ASN A 400 2.42 8.81 -6.91
CA ASN A 400 3.51 9.76 -7.03
C ASN A 400 3.78 10.03 -8.50
N GLN A 401 3.95 11.30 -8.85
CA GLN A 401 4.22 11.77 -10.20
C GLN A 401 5.44 12.70 -10.18
N SER A 402 6.55 12.24 -10.77
CA SER A 402 7.81 12.99 -10.87
C SER A 402 7.98 13.55 -12.28
N ARG A 403 8.06 14.88 -12.40
CA ARG A 403 7.97 15.63 -13.66
C ARG A 403 9.26 16.41 -13.93
N SER A 404 10.05 15.94 -14.89
CA SER A 404 11.38 16.49 -15.20
C SER A 404 11.36 17.87 -15.88
N TRP A 405 10.21 18.30 -16.42
CA TRP A 405 10.07 19.60 -17.10
C TRP A 405 9.68 20.75 -16.14
N LEU A 406 9.54 20.48 -14.84
CA LEU A 406 9.25 21.47 -13.82
C LEU A 406 10.32 21.43 -12.72
N PRO A 407 10.59 22.57 -12.04
CA PRO A 407 11.45 22.58 -10.85
C PRO A 407 10.91 21.64 -9.76
N ASP A 408 11.79 20.98 -9.00
CA ASP A 408 11.39 19.94 -8.04
C ASP A 408 10.22 20.31 -7.12
N PRO A 409 10.17 21.54 -6.53
CA PRO A 409 9.08 21.92 -5.66
C PRO A 409 7.69 21.95 -6.31
N ILE A 410 7.65 22.06 -7.64
CA ILE A 410 6.43 22.10 -8.46
C ILE A 410 6.25 20.75 -9.15
N GLY A 411 7.32 20.14 -9.66
CA GLY A 411 7.29 18.92 -10.48
C GLY A 411 6.80 17.70 -9.72
N GLY A 412 7.19 17.54 -8.46
CA GLY A 412 6.81 16.38 -7.65
C GLY A 412 5.40 16.54 -7.07
N VAL A 413 4.50 15.62 -7.43
CA VAL A 413 3.13 15.58 -6.90
C VAL A 413 2.80 14.19 -6.37
N SER A 414 2.39 14.10 -5.12
CA SER A 414 1.77 12.93 -4.53
C SER A 414 0.26 13.08 -4.59
N TRP A 415 -0.39 12.32 -5.47
CA TRP A 415 -1.84 12.21 -5.56
C TRP A 415 -2.31 11.21 -4.51
N ILE A 416 -2.86 11.68 -3.40
CA ILE A 416 -3.18 10.84 -2.23
C ILE A 416 -4.70 10.71 -2.08
N GLY A 417 -5.18 9.49 -1.87
CA GLY A 417 -6.53 9.17 -1.45
C GLY A 417 -6.53 8.33 -0.18
N LEU A 418 -7.47 8.57 0.73
CA LEU A 418 -7.55 7.84 2.00
C LEU A 418 -8.66 6.77 1.97
N ASP A 419 -8.46 5.73 2.77
CA ASP A 419 -9.20 4.47 2.70
C ASP A 419 -9.10 3.81 1.31
N ARG A 420 -10.04 2.93 0.97
CA ARG A 420 -9.94 2.05 -0.18
C ARG A 420 -10.06 2.77 -1.54
N PRO A 421 -9.28 2.36 -2.56
CA PRO A 421 -9.23 3.04 -3.85
C PRO A 421 -10.58 3.28 -4.52
N ALA A 422 -11.49 2.30 -4.47
CA ALA A 422 -12.78 2.37 -5.18
C ALA A 422 -13.72 3.46 -4.64
N THR A 423 -13.53 3.90 -3.40
CA THR A 423 -14.33 4.95 -2.75
C THR A 423 -13.50 6.17 -2.35
N SER A 424 -12.18 6.17 -2.58
CA SER A 424 -11.31 7.32 -2.30
C SER A 424 -11.34 8.36 -3.42
N VAL A 425 -10.92 9.58 -3.09
CA VAL A 425 -10.68 10.70 -4.01
C VAL A 425 -9.18 10.99 -4.01
N LEU A 426 -8.54 11.07 -5.18
CA LEU A 426 -7.16 11.54 -5.27
C LEU A 426 -7.08 13.06 -5.19
N LEU A 427 -6.29 13.56 -4.23
CA LEU A 427 -5.94 14.98 -4.12
C LEU A 427 -4.44 15.21 -4.32
N PRO A 428 -4.04 16.29 -5.00
CA PRO A 428 -2.63 16.61 -5.24
C PRO A 428 -1.97 17.28 -4.04
N PHE A 429 -0.83 16.74 -3.61
CA PHE A 429 0.05 17.35 -2.62
C PHE A 429 1.46 17.46 -3.19
N TYR A 430 2.05 18.65 -3.11
CA TYR A 430 3.33 18.94 -3.76
C TYR A 430 4.51 18.56 -2.87
N ALA A 431 5.52 17.93 -3.46
CA ALA A 431 6.79 17.61 -2.82
C ALA A 431 7.48 18.84 -2.21
N GLY A 432 7.37 19.99 -2.88
CA GLY A 432 7.86 21.28 -2.41
C GLY A 432 6.95 22.02 -1.44
N GLY A 433 5.85 21.41 -1.00
CA GLY A 433 4.94 22.01 -0.03
C GLY A 433 5.65 22.37 1.28
N LEU A 434 5.00 23.21 2.07
CA LEU A 434 5.47 23.63 3.40
C LEU A 434 4.80 22.82 4.53
N GLY A 435 3.97 21.85 4.19
CA GLY A 435 3.18 21.04 5.11
C GLY A 435 2.02 20.34 4.41
N LEU A 436 1.30 19.52 5.17
CA LEU A 436 0.03 18.92 4.74
C LEU A 436 -1.14 19.53 5.54
N PRO A 437 -2.36 19.50 4.99
CA PRO A 437 -3.54 19.86 5.77
C PRO A 437 -3.70 18.91 6.95
N ARG A 438 -4.12 19.47 8.09
CA ARG A 438 -4.34 18.73 9.34
C ARG A 438 -5.22 17.49 9.15
N SER A 439 -6.18 17.52 8.24
CA SER A 439 -7.11 16.43 7.98
C SER A 439 -6.45 15.13 7.49
N LEU A 440 -5.24 15.21 6.91
CA LEU A 440 -4.42 14.04 6.55
C LEU A 440 -3.50 13.60 7.70
N GLU A 441 -3.06 14.54 8.53
CA GLU A 441 -2.10 14.29 9.62
C GLU A 441 -2.77 13.78 10.91
N VAL A 442 -4.10 13.66 10.94
CA VAL A 442 -4.86 13.17 12.10
C VAL A 442 -5.75 11.98 11.74
N ALA A 443 -5.67 10.94 12.56
CA ALA A 443 -6.57 9.79 12.57
C ALA A 443 -6.35 9.00 13.86
N ASP A 444 -7.40 8.31 14.31
CA ASP A 444 -7.35 7.35 15.41
C ASP A 444 -8.22 6.16 15.00
N VAL A 445 -7.62 4.99 14.82
CA VAL A 445 -8.36 3.78 14.40
C VAL A 445 -9.34 3.27 15.46
N LEU A 446 -9.26 3.77 16.69
CA LEU A 446 -10.13 3.40 17.81
C LEU A 446 -11.18 4.46 18.14
N ARG A 447 -11.16 5.64 17.48
CA ARG A 447 -12.09 6.74 17.77
C ARG A 447 -12.54 7.44 16.49
N VAL A 448 -13.82 7.77 16.44
CA VAL A 448 -14.35 8.61 15.34
C VAL A 448 -13.85 10.05 15.53
N ASP A 449 -13.02 10.51 14.61
CA ASP A 449 -12.61 11.91 14.50
C ASP A 449 -13.20 12.56 13.24
N ARG A 450 -14.14 13.50 13.42
CA ARG A 450 -14.76 14.24 12.30
C ARG A 450 -13.76 15.18 11.59
N GLY A 451 -12.63 15.50 12.22
CA GLY A 451 -11.52 16.25 11.61
C GLY A 451 -10.58 15.39 10.76
N SER A 452 -10.68 14.07 10.85
CA SER A 452 -9.85 13.12 10.12
C SER A 452 -10.45 12.79 8.76
N MET A 453 -9.68 13.04 7.69
CA MET A 453 -10.04 12.65 6.33
C MET A 453 -10.20 11.13 6.22
N TRP A 454 -9.30 10.36 6.83
CA TRP A 454 -9.38 8.91 6.79
C TRP A 454 -10.68 8.41 7.43
N THR A 455 -11.06 8.96 8.58
CA THR A 455 -12.30 8.58 9.27
C THR A 455 -13.53 8.85 8.40
N ALA A 456 -13.57 9.99 7.71
CA ALA A 456 -14.67 10.32 6.80
C ALA A 456 -14.80 9.30 5.66
N PHE A 457 -13.68 8.98 5.01
CA PHE A 457 -13.63 8.03 3.91
C PHE A 457 -13.96 6.60 4.35
N ASN A 458 -13.34 6.14 5.44
CA ASN A 458 -13.59 4.83 6.02
C ASN A 458 -15.06 4.67 6.45
N TYR A 459 -15.67 5.70 7.06
CA TYR A 459 -17.09 5.66 7.45
C TYR A 459 -18.00 5.47 6.24
N VAL A 460 -17.83 6.29 5.19
CA VAL A 460 -18.63 6.21 3.96
C VAL A 460 -18.46 4.85 3.29
N ALA A 461 -17.22 4.35 3.17
CA ALA A 461 -16.92 3.09 2.53
C ALA A 461 -17.54 1.89 3.26
N ASN A 462 -17.51 1.88 4.59
CA ASN A 462 -18.17 0.85 5.41
C ASN A 462 -19.69 0.93 5.30
N TYR A 463 -20.27 2.14 5.36
CA TYR A 463 -21.72 2.30 5.23
C TYR A 463 -22.23 1.86 3.85
N ALA A 464 -21.46 2.14 2.80
CA ALA A 464 -21.75 1.75 1.42
C ALA A 464 -21.97 0.23 1.24
N MET A 465 -21.36 -0.60 2.10
CA MET A 465 -21.45 -2.05 2.02
C MET A 465 -22.89 -2.59 2.17
N LEU A 466 -23.80 -1.83 2.81
CA LEU A 466 -25.19 -2.23 3.05
C LEU A 466 -26.01 -2.30 1.75
N LYS A 467 -25.73 -1.40 0.81
CA LYS A 467 -26.48 -1.26 -0.45
C LYS A 467 -25.56 -0.75 -1.56
N TYR A 468 -24.47 -1.48 -1.78
CA TYR A 468 -23.30 -1.02 -2.55
C TYR A 468 -23.66 -0.55 -3.96
N SER A 469 -24.39 -1.34 -4.76
CA SER A 469 -24.76 -0.99 -6.15
C SER A 469 -25.60 0.30 -6.29
N TYR A 470 -26.17 0.80 -5.20
CA TYR A 470 -26.86 2.08 -5.15
C TYR A 470 -25.91 3.19 -4.68
N MET A 471 -25.37 3.05 -3.47
CA MET A 471 -24.56 4.08 -2.82
C MET A 471 -23.26 4.39 -3.58
N ILE A 472 -22.68 3.41 -4.27
CA ILE A 472 -21.44 3.61 -5.05
C ILE A 472 -21.64 4.61 -6.19
N LYS A 473 -22.86 4.79 -6.70
CA LYS A 473 -23.15 5.77 -7.77
C LYS A 473 -22.96 7.20 -7.25
N ASP A 474 -23.50 7.51 -6.08
CA ASP A 474 -23.38 8.83 -5.46
C ASP A 474 -21.93 9.10 -5.03
N ILE A 475 -21.25 8.09 -4.48
CA ILE A 475 -19.82 8.17 -4.14
C ILE A 475 -18.97 8.46 -5.38
N ARG A 476 -19.21 7.74 -6.48
CA ARG A 476 -18.48 7.95 -7.74
C ARG A 476 -18.78 9.32 -8.37
N ALA A 477 -20.00 9.81 -8.27
CA ALA A 477 -20.38 11.14 -8.76
C ALA A 477 -19.64 12.24 -7.98
N GLU A 478 -19.64 12.15 -6.65
CA GLU A 478 -18.97 13.15 -5.81
C GLU A 478 -17.44 13.09 -5.95
N ARG A 479 -16.87 11.89 -6.03
CA ARG A 479 -15.46 11.71 -6.41
C ARG A 479 -15.15 12.38 -7.74
N GLY A 480 -15.98 12.11 -8.76
CA GLY A 480 -15.79 12.69 -10.09
C GLY A 480 -15.77 14.22 -10.07
N ARG A 481 -16.60 14.86 -9.23
CA ARG A 481 -16.61 16.32 -9.05
C ARG A 481 -15.26 16.85 -8.53
N PHE A 482 -14.69 16.20 -7.52
CA PHE A 482 -13.41 16.61 -6.94
C PHE A 482 -12.22 16.25 -7.82
N GLU A 483 -12.18 15.05 -8.39
CA GLU A 483 -11.09 14.63 -9.29
C GLU A 483 -11.07 15.47 -10.57
N ALA A 484 -12.24 15.81 -11.15
CA ALA A 484 -12.28 16.70 -12.32
C ALA A 484 -11.67 18.08 -12.05
N ARG A 485 -11.90 18.65 -10.85
CA ARG A 485 -11.25 19.89 -10.43
C ARG A 485 -9.75 19.68 -10.15
N GLY A 486 -9.39 18.61 -9.45
CA GLY A 486 -8.03 18.28 -9.07
C GLY A 486 -7.11 18.09 -10.28
N PHE A 487 -7.58 17.37 -11.31
CA PHE A 487 -6.83 17.14 -12.55
C PHE A 487 -6.99 18.30 -13.55
N GLY A 488 -8.17 18.90 -13.69
CA GLY A 488 -8.44 19.93 -14.70
C GLY A 488 -7.97 21.34 -14.34
N GLY A 489 -8.01 21.73 -13.05
CA GLY A 489 -7.67 23.09 -12.60
C GLY A 489 -6.21 23.29 -12.20
N ARG A 490 -5.41 22.22 -12.18
CA ARG A 490 -4.04 22.21 -11.63
C ARG A 490 -3.07 23.09 -12.43
N HIS A 491 -3.18 23.08 -13.75
CA HIS A 491 -2.27 23.77 -14.66
C HIS A 491 -2.21 25.29 -14.39
N GLU A 492 -3.33 25.92 -14.02
CA GLU A 492 -3.36 27.36 -13.73
C GLU A 492 -2.63 27.70 -12.43
N VAL A 493 -2.81 26.88 -11.38
CA VAL A 493 -2.12 27.06 -10.09
C VAL A 493 -0.62 26.83 -10.26
N GLU A 494 -0.24 25.79 -11.02
CA GLU A 494 1.15 25.49 -11.32
C GLU A 494 1.83 26.56 -12.18
N ALA A 495 1.14 27.10 -13.18
CA ALA A 495 1.67 28.19 -13.99
C ALA A 495 1.95 29.44 -13.15
N ARG A 496 1.07 29.75 -12.19
CA ARG A 496 1.28 30.85 -11.22
C ARG A 496 2.44 30.55 -10.27
N ALA A 497 2.54 29.34 -9.75
CA ALA A 497 3.67 28.92 -8.91
C ALA A 497 4.99 28.98 -9.68
N LEU A 498 5.01 28.54 -10.93
CA LEU A 498 6.17 28.60 -11.80
C LEU A 498 6.58 30.04 -12.12
N ALA A 499 5.62 30.96 -12.32
CA ALA A 499 5.91 32.37 -12.52
C ALA A 499 6.57 33.00 -11.27
N LEU A 500 6.06 32.68 -10.08
CA LEU A 500 6.67 33.11 -8.81
C LEU A 500 8.10 32.55 -8.68
N TRP A 501 8.27 31.26 -8.93
CA TRP A 501 9.57 30.57 -8.91
C TRP A 501 10.58 31.23 -9.85
N GLN A 502 10.20 31.46 -11.12
CA GLN A 502 11.05 32.08 -12.13
C GLN A 502 11.39 33.55 -11.82
N SER A 503 10.55 34.24 -11.03
CA SER A 503 10.81 35.60 -10.55
C SER A 503 11.70 35.66 -9.30
N GLY A 504 12.10 34.51 -8.75
CA GLY A 504 12.90 34.38 -7.53
C GLY A 504 12.09 34.33 -6.22
N ASP A 505 10.76 34.33 -6.29
CA ASP A 505 9.88 34.15 -5.13
C ASP A 505 9.55 32.67 -4.89
N GLU A 506 10.58 31.89 -4.53
CA GLU A 506 10.45 30.46 -4.28
C GLU A 506 9.49 30.16 -3.11
N GLN A 507 9.55 30.96 -2.04
CA GLN A 507 8.67 30.81 -0.88
C GLN A 507 7.22 31.12 -1.22
N GLY A 508 6.96 32.14 -2.06
CA GLY A 508 5.63 32.43 -2.58
C GLY A 508 5.07 31.28 -3.42
N ALA A 509 5.90 30.66 -4.28
CA ALA A 509 5.51 29.49 -5.05
C ALA A 509 5.11 28.30 -4.16
N ARG A 510 5.97 27.93 -3.19
CA ARG A 510 5.71 26.82 -2.24
C ARG A 510 4.46 27.08 -1.39
N ARG A 511 4.26 28.32 -0.94
CA ARG A 511 3.08 28.73 -0.18
C ARG A 511 1.81 28.62 -1.00
N LEU A 512 1.80 29.10 -2.23
CA LEU A 512 0.64 29.01 -3.13
C LEU A 512 0.18 27.57 -3.32
N LEU A 513 1.13 26.65 -3.57
CA LEU A 513 0.83 25.23 -3.73
C LEU A 513 0.29 24.60 -2.44
N THR A 514 0.90 24.93 -1.30
CA THR A 514 0.47 24.42 0.01
C THR A 514 -0.94 24.86 0.37
N GLU A 515 -1.23 26.16 0.22
CA GLU A 515 -2.54 26.74 0.56
C GLU A 515 -3.65 26.22 -0.38
N ASP A 516 -3.35 26.03 -1.66
CA ASP A 516 -4.30 25.46 -2.62
C ASP A 516 -4.62 23.99 -2.31
N SER A 517 -3.60 23.16 -2.04
CA SER A 517 -3.79 21.76 -1.62
C SER A 517 -4.59 21.68 -0.32
N ALA A 518 -4.32 22.54 0.66
CA ALA A 518 -5.05 22.58 1.92
C ALA A 518 -6.53 22.99 1.73
N ALA A 519 -6.79 24.02 0.93
CA ALA A 519 -8.16 24.46 0.62
C ALA A 519 -8.99 23.36 -0.06
N HIS A 520 -8.38 22.61 -0.99
CA HIS A 520 -9.02 21.47 -1.62
C HIS A 520 -9.34 20.34 -0.63
N ALA A 521 -8.43 20.04 0.29
CA ALA A 521 -8.65 19.03 1.32
C ALA A 521 -9.76 19.45 2.32
N ASP A 522 -9.80 20.71 2.73
CA ASP A 522 -10.83 21.20 3.66
C ASP A 522 -12.23 21.15 3.03
N GLU A 523 -12.35 21.53 1.75
CA GLU A 523 -13.61 21.41 1.00
C GLU A 523 -14.03 19.94 0.85
N LEU A 524 -13.09 19.05 0.53
CA LEU A 524 -13.36 17.62 0.39
C LEU A 524 -13.84 17.02 1.71
N LEU A 525 -13.18 17.30 2.84
CA LEU A 525 -13.58 16.76 4.14
C LEU A 525 -15.02 17.15 4.48
N ALA A 526 -15.37 18.41 4.29
CA ALA A 526 -16.73 18.91 4.54
C ALA A 526 -17.76 18.22 3.62
N ALA A 527 -17.45 18.13 2.33
CA ALA A 527 -18.33 17.48 1.35
C ALA A 527 -18.49 15.97 1.62
N TRP A 528 -17.44 15.29 2.07
CA TRP A 528 -17.49 13.86 2.33
C TRP A 528 -18.35 13.52 3.55
N TRP A 529 -18.35 14.36 4.59
CA TRP A 529 -19.30 14.22 5.69
C TRP A 529 -20.73 14.54 5.29
N GLN A 530 -20.95 15.52 4.40
CA GLN A 530 -22.27 15.77 3.83
C GLN A 530 -22.75 14.59 2.98
N LEU A 531 -21.85 13.94 2.23
CA LEU A 531 -22.13 12.73 1.50
C LEU A 531 -22.52 11.59 2.46
N ALA A 532 -21.82 11.41 3.59
CA ALA A 532 -22.17 10.42 4.60
C ALA A 532 -23.62 10.62 5.11
N ASP A 533 -23.98 11.86 5.45
CA ASP A 533 -25.34 12.20 5.90
C ASP A 533 -26.37 11.98 4.77
N HIS A 534 -26.02 12.34 3.54
CA HIS A 534 -26.87 12.12 2.36
C HIS A 534 -27.14 10.64 2.12
N LEU A 535 -26.11 9.79 2.16
CA LEU A 535 -26.25 8.33 1.99
C LEU A 535 -27.10 7.73 3.10
N TYR A 536 -26.88 8.16 4.36
CA TYR A 536 -27.67 7.72 5.50
C TYR A 536 -29.15 8.03 5.31
N ILE A 537 -29.49 9.28 4.99
CA ILE A 537 -30.89 9.70 4.81
C ILE A 537 -31.52 9.01 3.60
N THR A 538 -30.82 8.98 2.48
CA THR A 538 -31.35 8.49 1.20
C THR A 538 -31.63 7.00 1.25
N TYR A 539 -30.79 6.20 1.91
CA TYR A 539 -30.89 4.73 1.87
C TYR A 539 -31.29 4.09 3.21
N ASN A 540 -31.87 4.88 4.12
CA ASN A 540 -32.23 4.43 5.46
C ASN A 540 -33.24 3.27 5.47
N ASP A 541 -33.08 2.35 6.43
CA ASP A 541 -33.97 1.21 6.70
C ASP A 541 -34.29 0.33 5.47
N GLY A 542 -33.36 0.27 4.51
CA GLY A 542 -33.48 -0.53 3.29
C GLY A 542 -34.30 0.12 2.17
N TYR A 543 -34.89 1.29 2.40
CA TYR A 543 -35.66 2.06 1.43
C TYR A 543 -34.80 3.03 0.61
N ILE A 544 -35.44 3.72 -0.35
CA ILE A 544 -34.94 4.95 -0.95
C ILE A 544 -35.85 6.12 -0.56
N ASN A 545 -35.25 7.17 -0.04
CA ASN A 545 -35.91 8.41 0.36
C ASN A 545 -35.48 9.55 -0.55
N THR A 546 -36.45 10.30 -1.06
CA THR A 546 -36.26 11.50 -1.90
C THR A 546 -37.11 12.64 -1.36
N LYS A 547 -36.97 13.84 -1.93
CA LYS A 547 -37.83 14.98 -1.53
C LYS A 547 -39.29 14.75 -1.93
N GLU A 548 -39.51 14.02 -3.02
CA GLU A 548 -40.82 13.78 -3.61
C GLU A 548 -41.53 12.59 -2.95
N THR A 549 -40.77 11.59 -2.48
CA THR A 549 -41.32 10.36 -1.91
C THR A 549 -40.38 9.74 -0.88
N ILE A 550 -40.94 9.32 0.26
CA ILE A 550 -40.25 8.59 1.34
C ILE A 550 -40.61 7.10 1.32
N ALA A 551 -39.74 6.25 1.85
CA ALA A 551 -39.94 4.81 1.98
C ALA A 551 -40.22 4.08 0.65
N GLN A 552 -39.53 4.47 -0.43
CA GLN A 552 -39.63 3.74 -1.70
C GLN A 552 -38.99 2.37 -1.56
N PRO A 553 -39.72 1.27 -1.78
CA PRO A 553 -39.23 -0.05 -1.47
C PRO A 553 -38.14 -0.48 -2.46
N VAL A 554 -37.04 -0.99 -1.91
CA VAL A 554 -36.00 -1.68 -2.67
C VAL A 554 -36.05 -3.15 -2.30
N PHE A 555 -36.43 -3.98 -3.26
CA PHE A 555 -36.58 -5.41 -3.06
C PHE A 555 -35.31 -6.16 -3.40
N TYR A 556 -35.15 -7.34 -2.80
CA TYR A 556 -34.13 -8.27 -3.24
C TYR A 556 -34.45 -8.76 -4.66
N PRO A 557 -33.45 -8.89 -5.55
CA PRO A 557 -33.68 -9.34 -6.90
C PRO A 557 -34.11 -10.81 -6.90
N ALA A 558 -34.98 -11.17 -7.86
CA ALA A 558 -35.58 -12.50 -7.94
C ALA A 558 -34.54 -13.64 -8.01
N TRP A 559 -33.48 -13.44 -8.79
CA TRP A 559 -32.38 -14.42 -8.90
C TRP A 559 -31.73 -14.70 -7.54
N TRP A 560 -31.57 -13.68 -6.70
CA TRP A 560 -30.92 -13.83 -5.40
C TRP A 560 -31.84 -14.55 -4.43
N LEU A 561 -33.13 -14.17 -4.40
CA LEU A 561 -34.15 -14.87 -3.62
C LEU A 561 -34.24 -16.35 -4.01
N GLU A 562 -34.18 -16.67 -5.30
CA GLU A 562 -34.14 -18.06 -5.76
C GLU A 562 -32.87 -18.78 -5.28
N ALA A 563 -31.70 -18.15 -5.42
CA ALA A 563 -30.43 -18.72 -4.99
C ALA A 563 -30.35 -18.97 -3.48
N VAL A 564 -31.01 -18.14 -2.66
CA VAL A 564 -31.06 -18.33 -1.20
C VAL A 564 -32.27 -19.15 -0.72
N GLY A 565 -33.04 -19.75 -1.63
CA GLY A 565 -34.13 -20.67 -1.30
C GLY A 565 -35.47 -20.01 -0.91
N TYR A 566 -35.67 -18.75 -1.30
CA TYR A 566 -36.87 -17.96 -1.03
C TYR A 566 -37.83 -17.83 -2.23
N GLN A 567 -37.56 -18.51 -3.35
CA GLN A 567 -38.50 -18.55 -4.50
C GLN A 567 -39.88 -19.12 -4.14
N ASN A 568 -39.93 -19.99 -3.11
CA ASN A 568 -41.17 -20.54 -2.55
C ASN A 568 -41.36 -20.09 -1.09
N GLY A 569 -41.03 -18.84 -0.77
CA GLY A 569 -41.40 -18.24 0.51
C GLY A 569 -42.90 -18.39 0.82
N PRO A 570 -43.39 -17.98 2.00
CA PRO A 570 -44.77 -18.20 2.41
C PRO A 570 -45.78 -17.58 1.42
N GLN A 571 -46.34 -18.41 0.54
CA GLN A 571 -47.36 -18.06 -0.45
C GLN A 571 -48.75 -18.56 -0.05
N SER A 572 -48.83 -19.45 0.96
CA SER A 572 -50.06 -20.00 1.53
C SER A 572 -49.92 -20.22 3.04
N TYR A 573 -51.04 -20.22 3.76
CA TYR A 573 -51.09 -20.65 5.17
C TYR A 573 -50.93 -22.16 5.36
N GLU A 574 -51.14 -22.93 4.29
CA GLU A 574 -50.95 -24.38 4.30
C GLU A 574 -49.46 -24.72 4.41
N LYS A 575 -49.12 -25.63 5.32
CA LYS A 575 -47.76 -26.16 5.46
C LYS A 575 -47.38 -26.87 4.15
N PRO A 576 -46.28 -26.50 3.48
CA PRO A 576 -45.84 -27.19 2.28
C PRO A 576 -45.70 -28.69 2.56
N ALA A 577 -46.23 -29.53 1.67
CA ALA A 577 -45.97 -30.97 1.73
C ALA A 577 -44.44 -31.17 1.68
N THR A 578 -43.89 -31.91 2.64
CA THR A 578 -42.45 -32.23 2.70
C THR A 578 -42.00 -32.80 1.36
N LYS A 579 -41.05 -32.13 0.71
CA LYS A 579 -40.37 -32.60 -0.50
C LYS A 579 -39.41 -33.74 -0.17
#